data_AF-A0AAU3KLH2-F1
#
_entry.id   AF-A0AAU3KLH2-F1
#
_cell.length_a   1.000
_cell.length_b   1.000
_cell.length_c   1.000
_cell.angle_alpha   90.00
_cell.angle_beta   90.00
_cell.angle_gamma   90.00
#
_symmetry.space_group_name_H-M   'P 1'
#
loop_
_entity.id
_entity.type
_entity.pdbx_description
1 polymer ?
#
loop_
_entity_poly.entity_id
_entity_poly.type
_entity_poly.pdbx_seq_one_letter_code
_entity_poly.pdbx_strand_id
1 'polypeptide(L)'
;MGAFRSVIAVVLGGALLSLAGGAAAATAQAAGLGGCAQGNVLTGNRMPGTGSAGQSVRRAADLWGCSSSLLPGIGSGHFSAELPWLGFGTPTSGTFTWSDGSVSTATGLPNTLWTITSGPASGHTLQFRLDWPMNGDWYYTDNSMAVAGATFVQ
;
A
#
# COMPACT_ATOMS: atom_id res chain seq x y z
N MET A 1 -51.39 -42.76 22.47
CA MET A 1 -51.67 -43.53 21.22
C MET A 1 -52.51 -42.66 20.32
N GLY A 2 -52.08 -42.46 19.08
CA GLY A 2 -52.79 -41.63 18.11
C GLY A 2 -51.90 -41.36 16.90
N ALA A 3 -51.83 -42.33 15.99
CA ALA A 3 -51.19 -42.21 14.70
C ALA A 3 -52.29 -42.13 13.64
N PHE A 4 -52.24 -41.13 12.75
CA PHE A 4 -52.79 -41.25 11.40
C PHE A 4 -51.88 -40.54 10.41
N ARG A 5 -51.59 -41.26 9.34
CA ARG A 5 -50.71 -40.94 8.22
C ARG A 5 -51.52 -40.31 7.07
N SER A 6 -50.77 -39.77 6.10
CA SER A 6 -51.10 -39.59 4.67
C SER A 6 -51.70 -38.24 4.25
N VAL A 7 -51.47 -37.65 3.06
CA VAL A 7 -50.58 -37.85 1.89
C VAL A 7 -50.76 -36.57 1.00
N ILE A 8 -49.65 -36.03 0.47
CA ILE A 8 -49.38 -35.37 -0.84
C ILE A 8 -50.44 -34.47 -1.53
N ALA A 9 -50.04 -33.23 -1.91
CA ALA A 9 -50.07 -32.66 -3.30
C ALA A 9 -49.67 -31.15 -3.29
N VAL A 10 -48.47 -30.77 -3.72
CA VAL A 10 -48.08 -30.17 -5.04
C VAL A 10 -48.92 -28.94 -5.48
N VAL A 11 -48.25 -27.80 -5.72
CA VAL A 11 -48.24 -27.03 -7.00
C VAL A 11 -47.91 -25.54 -6.76
N LEU A 12 -46.77 -25.15 -7.35
CA LEU A 12 -46.38 -23.88 -7.99
C LEU A 12 -46.89 -22.52 -7.48
N GLY A 13 -45.92 -21.65 -7.19
CA GLY A 13 -46.07 -20.19 -7.26
C GLY A 13 -44.71 -19.53 -7.36
N GLY A 14 -44.32 -19.11 -8.56
CA GLY A 14 -43.05 -18.43 -8.81
C GLY A 14 -43.05 -16.96 -8.40
N ALA A 15 -41.88 -16.48 -8.00
CA ALA A 15 -41.36 -15.12 -8.13
C ALA A 15 -39.89 -15.16 -7.63
N LEU A 16 -38.89 -15.29 -8.52
CA LEU A 16 -38.16 -14.15 -9.10
C LEU A 16 -38.02 -12.98 -8.13
N LEU A 17 -36.85 -12.86 -7.49
CA LEU A 17 -36.06 -11.62 -7.28
C LEU A 17 -35.11 -11.82 -6.08
N SER A 18 -33.89 -12.26 -6.35
CA SER A 18 -32.77 -12.09 -5.43
C SER A 18 -31.50 -11.73 -6.22
N LEU A 19 -31.59 -10.61 -6.93
CA LEU A 19 -30.44 -9.91 -7.51
C LEU A 19 -29.97 -8.86 -6.50
N ALA A 20 -29.12 -9.27 -5.58
CA ALA A 20 -28.20 -8.39 -4.87
C ALA A 20 -27.01 -9.21 -4.35
N GLY A 21 -26.40 -10.01 -5.24
CA GLY A 21 -25.03 -10.41 -5.06
C GLY A 21 -24.18 -9.16 -5.21
N GLY A 22 -23.76 -8.57 -4.09
CA GLY A 22 -22.82 -7.47 -4.08
C GLY A 22 -21.61 -7.87 -4.91
N ALA A 23 -21.44 -7.21 -6.05
CA ALA A 23 -20.20 -7.25 -6.80
C ALA A 23 -19.14 -6.64 -5.89
N ALA A 24 -18.43 -7.50 -5.15
CA ALA A 24 -17.10 -7.15 -4.70
C ALA A 24 -16.34 -6.80 -5.97
N ALA A 25 -16.09 -5.51 -6.17
CA ALA A 25 -15.17 -5.03 -7.18
C ALA A 25 -13.80 -5.58 -6.80
N ALA A 26 -13.53 -6.81 -7.23
CA ALA A 26 -12.19 -7.33 -7.31
C ALA A 26 -11.51 -6.44 -8.35
N THR A 27 -10.78 -5.43 -7.88
CA THR A 27 -9.76 -4.77 -8.67
C THR A 27 -8.93 -5.89 -9.29
N ALA A 28 -8.96 -5.99 -10.61
CA ALA A 28 -8.15 -6.97 -11.33
C ALA A 28 -6.70 -6.78 -10.85
N GLN A 29 -6.22 -7.74 -10.06
CA GLN A 29 -4.82 -7.85 -9.73
C GLN A 29 -4.15 -8.10 -11.08
N ALA A 30 -3.62 -7.06 -11.73
CA ALA A 30 -2.66 -7.22 -12.81
C ALA A 30 -1.68 -8.28 -12.33
N ALA A 31 -1.43 -9.33 -13.13
CA ALA A 31 -0.61 -10.49 -12.75
C ALA A 31 0.63 -9.99 -11.99
N GLY A 32 0.56 -10.08 -10.66
CA GLY A 32 1.18 -9.06 -9.83
C GLY A 32 2.68 -9.22 -9.82
N LEU A 33 3.42 -8.14 -10.07
CA LEU A 33 4.84 -8.05 -9.74
C LEU A 33 5.09 -8.36 -8.25
N GLY A 34 4.04 -8.47 -7.44
CA GLY A 34 4.08 -8.77 -6.02
C GLY A 34 4.34 -7.49 -5.24
N GLY A 35 4.87 -7.66 -4.04
CA GLY A 35 5.17 -6.55 -3.14
C GLY A 35 5.21 -7.04 -1.72
N CYS A 36 4.90 -6.17 -0.77
CA CYS A 36 4.88 -6.48 0.65
C CYS A 36 3.45 -6.50 1.18
N ALA A 37 3.11 -7.59 1.85
CA ALA A 37 1.76 -7.83 2.32
C ALA A 37 1.32 -6.82 3.38
N GLN A 38 2.27 -6.34 4.20
CA GLN A 38 2.00 -5.48 5.35
C GLN A 38 3.08 -4.39 5.49
N GLY A 39 2.72 -3.34 6.22
CA GLY A 39 3.66 -2.34 6.72
C GLY A 39 3.20 -1.80 8.08
N ASN A 40 4.01 -0.95 8.68
CA ASN A 40 3.71 -0.30 9.95
C ASN A 40 3.08 1.09 9.73
N VAL A 41 3.65 2.12 10.35
CA VAL A 41 3.25 3.50 10.19
C VAL A 41 4.33 4.21 9.39
N LEU A 42 3.94 4.84 8.29
CA LEU A 42 4.76 5.84 7.61
C LEU A 42 4.81 7.09 8.49
N THR A 43 5.93 7.22 9.20
CA THR A 43 6.13 8.30 10.19
C THR A 43 6.28 9.65 9.51
N GLY A 44 6.05 10.73 10.25
CA GLY A 44 6.35 12.10 9.85
C GLY A 44 7.15 12.81 10.94
N ASN A 45 8.45 12.53 11.04
CA ASN A 45 9.27 13.12 12.11
C ASN A 45 9.88 14.43 11.62
N ARG A 46 9.50 15.56 12.23
CA ARG A 46 10.11 16.86 11.95
C ARG A 46 11.55 16.90 12.47
N MET A 47 12.46 17.45 11.68
CA MET A 47 13.88 17.56 11.98
C MET A 47 14.49 18.82 11.36
N PRO A 48 15.64 19.32 11.86
CA PRO A 48 16.37 20.39 11.18
C PRO A 48 16.68 20.02 9.72
N GLY A 49 16.52 20.96 8.78
CA GLY A 49 16.66 20.68 7.36
C GLY A 49 16.40 21.88 6.44
N THR A 50 15.98 21.60 5.21
CA THR A 50 16.01 22.57 4.09
C THR A 50 14.66 23.18 3.72
N GLY A 51 13.57 22.72 4.34
CA GLY A 51 12.23 23.28 4.11
C GLY A 51 11.94 24.53 4.94
N SER A 52 10.65 24.84 5.05
CA SER A 52 10.17 26.02 5.77
C SER A 52 10.68 26.05 7.21
N ALA A 53 11.01 27.24 7.72
CA ALA A 53 11.60 27.43 9.06
C ALA A 53 12.88 26.58 9.32
N GLY A 54 13.61 26.20 8.26
CA GLY A 54 14.79 25.36 8.36
C GLY A 54 14.47 23.94 8.83
N GLN A 55 13.29 23.41 8.45
CA GLN A 55 12.83 22.09 8.85
C GLN A 55 12.67 21.15 7.64
N SER A 56 12.95 19.87 7.87
CA SER A 56 12.57 18.75 7.02
C SER A 56 11.66 17.81 7.78
N VAL A 57 11.02 16.90 7.05
CA VAL A 57 10.28 15.77 7.61
C VAL A 57 10.92 14.49 7.13
N ARG A 58 11.26 13.61 8.08
CA ARG A 58 11.66 12.24 7.79
C ARG A 58 10.44 11.34 7.74
N ARG A 59 10.27 10.70 6.58
CA ARG A 59 9.35 9.59 6.35
C ARG A 59 10.08 8.29 6.53
N ALA A 60 9.55 7.41 7.36
CA ALA A 60 10.09 6.07 7.50
C ALA A 60 8.97 5.06 7.71
N ALA A 61 9.13 3.86 7.15
CA ALA A 61 8.20 2.75 7.33
C ALA A 61 8.94 1.43 7.18
N ASP A 62 8.49 0.41 7.89
CA ASP A 62 8.90 -0.97 7.69
C ASP A 62 7.83 -1.71 6.89
N LEU A 63 8.29 -2.58 5.99
CA LEU A 63 7.49 -3.45 5.15
C LEU A 63 7.89 -4.90 5.39
N TRP A 64 6.94 -5.83 5.44
CA TRP A 64 7.22 -7.25 5.62
C TRP A 64 6.19 -8.14 4.91
N GLY A 65 6.52 -9.44 4.86
CA GLY A 65 5.79 -10.38 4.02
C GLY A 65 5.99 -10.03 2.54
N CYS A 66 7.21 -9.61 2.17
CA CYS A 66 7.55 -9.29 0.80
C CYS A 66 7.67 -10.58 -0.01
N SER A 67 6.92 -10.64 -1.11
CA SER A 67 6.91 -11.73 -2.06
C SER A 67 6.71 -11.12 -3.45
N SER A 68 7.80 -11.06 -4.21
CA SER A 68 7.86 -10.42 -5.52
C SER A 68 8.92 -11.11 -6.37
N SER A 69 8.66 -11.25 -7.67
CA SER A 69 9.68 -11.68 -8.63
C SER A 69 10.83 -10.69 -8.78
N LEU A 70 10.63 -9.42 -8.38
CA LEU A 70 11.63 -8.36 -8.41
C LEU A 70 12.55 -8.35 -7.19
N LEU A 71 12.14 -9.04 -6.12
CA LEU A 71 12.84 -9.11 -4.84
C LEU A 71 13.02 -10.58 -4.41
N PRO A 72 13.69 -11.44 -5.21
CA PRO A 72 13.83 -12.85 -4.90
C PRO A 72 14.63 -13.05 -3.60
N GLY A 73 14.01 -13.72 -2.62
CA GLY A 73 14.64 -14.01 -1.32
C GLY A 73 14.61 -12.86 -0.30
N ILE A 74 14.04 -11.70 -0.66
CA ILE A 74 13.90 -10.55 0.24
C ILE A 74 12.49 -10.57 0.84
N GLY A 75 12.41 -10.75 2.17
CA GLY A 75 11.15 -10.89 2.89
C GLY A 75 10.65 -9.62 3.59
N SER A 76 11.50 -8.61 3.74
CA SER A 76 11.17 -7.33 4.37
C SER A 76 12.08 -6.20 3.89
N GLY A 77 11.71 -4.96 4.20
CA GLY A 77 12.54 -3.79 3.94
C GLY A 77 12.14 -2.58 4.78
N HIS A 78 13.09 -1.68 4.97
CA HIS A 78 12.91 -0.39 5.63
C HIS A 78 12.96 0.73 4.60
N PHE A 79 11.89 1.50 4.50
CA PHE A 79 11.82 2.71 3.70
C PHE A 79 12.20 3.93 4.52
N SER A 80 13.00 4.84 3.96
CA SER A 80 13.29 6.15 4.54
C SER A 80 13.44 7.24 3.46
N ALA A 81 12.84 8.40 3.68
CA ALA A 81 12.99 9.59 2.84
C ALA A 81 12.99 10.87 3.69
N GLU A 82 13.70 11.90 3.23
CA GLU A 82 13.70 13.22 3.84
C GLU A 82 13.10 14.23 2.87
N LEU A 83 12.08 14.95 3.33
CA LEU A 83 11.30 15.88 2.53
C LEU A 83 11.46 17.29 3.12
N PRO A 84 11.55 18.36 2.32
CA PRO A 84 11.47 19.71 2.84
C PRO A 84 10.10 19.95 3.48
N TRP A 85 10.06 20.40 4.75
CA TRP A 85 8.80 20.70 5.43
C TRP A 85 8.07 21.84 4.71
N LEU A 86 6.78 21.63 4.40
CA LEU A 86 5.97 22.52 3.55
C LEU A 86 6.60 22.83 2.17
N GLY A 87 7.46 21.94 1.65
CA GLY A 87 8.11 22.09 0.34
C GLY A 87 7.28 21.55 -0.82
N PHE A 88 6.00 21.95 -0.89
CA PHE A 88 5.03 21.42 -1.85
C PHE A 88 5.54 21.38 -3.31
N GLY A 89 5.37 20.22 -3.95
CA GLY A 89 5.76 20.02 -5.35
C GLY A 89 7.25 19.72 -5.56
N THR A 90 8.07 19.72 -4.51
CA THR A 90 9.48 19.35 -4.61
C THR A 90 9.62 17.84 -4.82
N PRO A 91 10.26 17.37 -5.90
CA PRO A 91 10.60 15.96 -6.05
C PRO A 91 11.45 15.49 -4.87
N THR A 92 11.18 14.30 -4.37
CA THR A 92 11.87 13.79 -3.19
C THR A 92 12.59 12.49 -3.48
N SER A 93 13.60 12.19 -2.66
CA SER A 93 14.38 10.97 -2.77
C SER A 93 14.28 10.17 -1.48
N GLY A 94 14.26 8.86 -1.64
CA GLY A 94 14.20 7.90 -0.55
C GLY A 94 15.05 6.68 -0.83
N THR A 95 15.13 5.83 0.17
CA THR A 95 15.89 4.57 0.14
C THR A 95 15.04 3.46 0.70
N PHE A 96 15.23 2.27 0.14
CA PHE A 96 14.75 1.01 0.71
C PHE A 96 15.96 0.18 1.10
N THR A 97 16.11 -0.13 2.38
CA THR A 97 17.10 -1.09 2.88
C THR A 97 16.42 -2.44 3.05
N TRP A 98 16.79 -3.42 2.25
CA TRP A 98 16.14 -4.73 2.22
C TRP A 98 16.73 -5.69 3.25
N SER A 99 15.97 -6.74 3.58
CA SER A 99 16.36 -7.75 4.57
C SER A 99 17.65 -8.51 4.26
N ASP A 100 18.04 -8.57 2.98
CA ASP A 100 19.30 -9.18 2.54
C ASP A 100 20.50 -8.22 2.64
N GLY A 101 20.27 -6.98 3.11
CA GLY A 101 21.28 -5.93 3.23
C GLY A 101 21.47 -5.09 1.97
N SER A 102 20.80 -5.42 0.86
CA SER A 102 20.84 -4.60 -0.36
C SER A 102 20.04 -3.31 -0.18
N VAL A 103 20.37 -2.29 -0.99
CA VAL A 103 19.72 -0.98 -0.94
C VAL A 103 19.21 -0.59 -2.32
N SER A 104 17.97 -0.11 -2.37
CA SER A 104 17.40 0.55 -3.54
C SER A 104 17.23 2.04 -3.28
N THR A 105 17.56 2.88 -4.26
CA THR A 105 17.24 4.32 -4.23
C THR A 105 15.96 4.57 -5.01
N ALA A 106 15.14 5.51 -4.55
CA ALA A 106 13.89 5.84 -5.22
C ALA A 106 13.60 7.34 -5.22
N THR A 107 12.76 7.77 -6.16
CA THR A 107 12.18 9.11 -6.19
C THR A 107 10.67 9.05 -6.02
N GLY A 108 10.09 10.04 -5.36
CA GLY A 108 8.67 10.04 -5.02
C GLY A 108 8.02 11.42 -5.03
N LEU A 109 6.70 11.38 -5.13
CA LEU A 109 5.78 12.53 -5.07
C LEU A 109 4.67 12.23 -4.05
N PRO A 110 3.82 13.21 -3.67
CA PRO A 110 2.71 13.01 -2.73
C PRO A 110 1.54 12.21 -3.36
N ASN A 111 1.82 11.05 -3.95
CA ASN A 111 0.87 10.22 -4.69
C ASN A 111 1.02 8.72 -4.40
N THR A 112 1.75 8.35 -3.34
CA THR A 112 2.05 6.98 -2.87
C THR A 112 3.06 6.19 -3.70
N LEU A 113 3.56 6.78 -4.79
CA LEU A 113 4.44 6.12 -5.73
C LEU A 113 5.90 6.50 -5.47
N TRP A 114 6.75 5.46 -5.43
CA TRP A 114 8.20 5.58 -5.32
C TRP A 114 8.85 4.81 -6.46
N THR A 115 9.37 5.52 -7.45
CA THR A 115 10.06 4.92 -8.60
C THR A 115 11.49 4.58 -8.20
N ILE A 116 11.85 3.30 -8.29
CA ILE A 116 13.19 2.83 -7.96
C ILE A 116 14.15 3.15 -9.10
N THR A 117 15.16 3.95 -8.78
CA THR A 117 16.16 4.45 -9.74
C THR A 117 17.46 3.65 -9.73
N SER A 118 17.73 2.89 -8.67
CA SER A 118 18.85 1.96 -8.59
C SER A 118 18.63 0.86 -7.55
N GLY A 119 19.41 -0.23 -7.64
CA GLY A 119 19.33 -1.38 -6.74
C GLY A 119 18.29 -2.43 -7.17
N PRO A 120 17.91 -3.36 -6.27
CA PRO A 120 16.83 -4.31 -6.52
C PRO A 120 15.54 -3.63 -6.98
N ALA A 121 14.82 -4.27 -7.91
CA ALA A 121 13.61 -3.75 -8.53
C ALA A 121 13.77 -2.39 -9.27
N SER A 122 15.00 -2.00 -9.65
CA SER A 122 15.24 -0.80 -10.46
C SER A 122 14.39 -0.75 -11.73
N GLY A 123 13.93 0.45 -12.09
CA GLY A 123 13.04 0.70 -13.21
C GLY A 123 11.56 0.43 -12.92
N HIS A 124 11.22 -0.03 -11.71
CA HIS A 124 9.84 -0.28 -11.29
C HIS A 124 9.41 0.71 -10.23
N THR A 125 8.10 0.84 -10.04
CA THR A 125 7.53 1.73 -9.04
C THR A 125 6.93 0.92 -7.90
N LEU A 126 7.25 1.26 -6.66
CA LEU A 126 6.58 0.72 -5.49
C LEU A 126 5.46 1.67 -5.06
N GLN A 127 4.23 1.18 -5.05
CA GLN A 127 3.07 1.89 -4.56
C GLN A 127 2.78 1.48 -3.11
N PHE A 128 2.83 2.44 -2.18
CA PHE A 128 2.32 2.23 -0.83
C PHE A 128 0.80 2.18 -0.84
N ARG A 129 0.24 1.12 -0.23
CA ARG A 129 -1.18 1.03 0.10
C ARG A 129 -1.34 1.62 1.50
N LEU A 130 -1.96 2.79 1.57
CA LEU A 130 -2.15 3.53 2.82
C LEU A 130 -3.61 3.47 3.27
N ASP A 131 -3.87 3.62 4.57
CA ASP A 131 -5.22 3.59 5.13
C ASP A 131 -6.07 4.80 4.73
N TRP A 132 -5.44 5.89 4.28
CA TRP A 132 -6.10 7.10 3.78
C TRP A 132 -5.42 7.61 2.51
N PRO A 133 -6.12 8.36 1.65
CA PRO A 133 -5.51 8.99 0.48
C PRO A 133 -4.36 9.92 0.90
N MET A 134 -3.22 9.81 0.22
CA MET A 134 -2.13 10.76 0.41
C MET A 134 -2.42 12.05 -0.34
N ASN A 135 -2.31 13.19 0.36
CA ASN A 135 -2.31 14.52 -0.23
C ASN A 135 -0.99 15.25 0.10
N GLY A 136 -0.75 16.39 -0.57
CA GLY A 136 0.46 17.18 -0.37
C GLY A 136 0.60 17.67 1.07
N ASP A 137 -0.49 18.09 1.70
CA ASP A 137 -0.49 18.61 3.08
C ASP A 137 0.00 17.57 4.07
N TRP A 138 -0.52 16.35 3.99
CA TRP A 138 -0.03 15.26 4.81
C TRP A 138 1.44 14.99 4.51
N TYR A 139 1.81 14.81 3.23
CA TYR A 139 3.14 14.36 2.80
C TYR A 139 4.28 15.28 3.24
N TYR A 140 4.10 16.60 3.17
CA TYR A 140 5.14 17.57 3.54
C TYR A 140 5.05 18.05 5.00
N THR A 141 4.24 17.41 5.86
CA THR A 141 4.09 17.73 7.29
C THR A 141 4.43 16.55 8.21
N ASP A 142 4.32 16.73 9.52
CA ASP A 142 4.64 15.75 10.57
C ASP A 142 3.50 14.75 10.87
N ASN A 143 2.48 14.71 10.03
CA ASN A 143 1.43 13.72 10.15
C ASN A 143 1.94 12.31 9.83
N SER A 144 1.44 11.29 10.53
CA SER A 144 1.78 9.88 10.28
C SER A 144 0.58 9.11 9.73
N MET A 145 0.82 7.99 9.04
CA MET A 145 -0.25 7.22 8.38
C MET A 145 0.12 5.74 8.33
N ALA A 146 -0.84 4.88 8.63
CA ALA A 146 -0.66 3.44 8.54
C ALA A 146 -0.48 2.97 7.09
N VAL A 147 0.40 1.99 6.92
CA VAL A 147 0.74 1.34 5.67
C VAL A 147 0.11 -0.06 5.70
N ALA A 148 -0.94 -0.27 4.91
CA ALA A 148 -1.55 -1.58 4.72
C ALA A 148 -0.66 -2.54 3.92
N GLY A 149 0.36 -2.02 3.24
CA GLY A 149 1.42 -2.76 2.57
C GLY A 149 1.91 -2.01 1.33
N ALA A 150 2.55 -2.72 0.41
CA ALA A 150 3.07 -2.11 -0.81
C ALA A 150 2.99 -3.08 -2.00
N THR A 151 2.83 -2.55 -3.20
CA THR A 151 2.74 -3.35 -4.44
C THR A 151 3.66 -2.75 -5.50
N PHE A 152 4.39 -3.59 -6.22
CA PHE A 152 5.13 -3.15 -7.40
C PHE A 152 4.17 -2.94 -8.57
N VAL A 153 4.30 -1.79 -9.22
CA VAL A 153 3.56 -1.39 -10.41
C VAL A 153 4.54 -1.01 -11.52
N GLN A 154 4.07 -1.11 -12.76
CA GLN A 154 4.82 -0.76 -13.96
C GLN A 154 4.72 0.74 -14.24
#